data_AF-A0A820ITP1-F1
#
_entry.id   AF-A0A820ITP1-F1
#
_cell.length_a   1.000
_cell.length_b   1.000
_cell.length_c   1.000
_cell.angle_alpha   90.00
_cell.angle_beta   90.00
_cell.angle_gamma   90.00
#
_symmetry.space_group_name_H-M   'P 1'
#
loop_
_entity.id
_entity.type
_entity.pdbx_description
1 polymer ?
#
loop_
_entity_poly.entity_id
_entity_poly.type
_entity_poly.pdbx_seq_one_letter_code
_entity_poly.pdbx_strand_id
1 'polypeptide(L)' 'MGPLDEAMNHSLFDRAERRPLLLYLHRNNTPSTHLFCKNVLCNSEIINYIESNYLVWAWDCTRDANYQR' A
#
# COMPACT_ATOMS: atom_id res chain seq x y z
N MET A 1 3.52 6.36 7.63
CA MET A 1 3.59 4.89 7.60
C MET A 1 4.89 4.49 8.27
N GLY A 2 4.84 3.56 9.22
CA GLY A 2 6.03 2.98 9.85
C GLY A 2 6.82 2.07 8.90
N PRO A 3 7.92 1.44 9.36
CA PRO A 3 8.67 0.44 8.59
C PRO A 3 7.78 -0.74 8.15
N LEU A 4 8.20 -1.44 7.09
CA LEU A 4 7.48 -2.61 6.56
C LEU A 4 7.36 -3.71 7.63
N ASP A 5 8.39 -3.90 8.46
CA ASP A 5 8.38 -4.89 9.54
C ASP A 5 7.25 -4.65 10.55
N GLU A 6 6.97 -3.39 10.87
CA GLU A 6 5.84 -3.03 11.73
C GLU A 6 4.52 -3.40 11.05
N ALA A 7 4.34 -3.05 9.77
CA ALA A 7 3.16 -3.39 9.00
C ALA A 7 2.96 -4.92 8.86
N MET A 8 4.04 -5.68 8.66
CA MET A 8 4.01 -7.15 8.66
C MET A 8 3.60 -7.69 10.03
N ASN A 9 4.11 -7.10 11.11
CA ASN A 9 3.75 -7.55 12.46
C ASN A 9 2.26 -7.36 12.74
N HIS A 10 1.69 -6.20 12.39
CA HIS A 10 0.25 -5.96 12.52
C HIS A 10 -0.58 -6.90 11.63
N SER A 11 -0.13 -7.17 10.40
CA SER A 11 -0.86 -8.05 9.48
C SER A 11 -0.84 -9.53 9.91
N LEU A 12 0.27 -10.01 10.46
CA LEU A 12 0.50 -11.43 10.70
C LEU A 12 0.24 -11.88 12.14
N PHE A 13 0.55 -11.04 13.13
CA PHE A 13 0.65 -11.47 14.53
C PHE A 13 -0.39 -10.83 15.46
N ASP A 14 -0.96 -9.67 15.10
CA ASP A 14 -2.08 -9.10 15.86
C ASP A 14 -3.36 -9.87 15.54
N ARG A 15 -3.91 -10.61 16.51
CA ARG A 15 -5.14 -11.41 16.30
C ARG A 15 -6.40 -10.56 16.17
N ALA A 16 -6.44 -9.37 16.76
CA ALA A 16 -7.60 -8.48 16.71
C ALA A 16 -7.61 -7.66 15.42
N GLU A 17 -6.43 -7.29 14.92
CA GLU A 17 -6.27 -6.47 13.72
C GLU A 17 -5.81 -7.27 12.49
N ARG A 18 -5.78 -8.61 12.58
CA ARG A 18 -5.28 -9.50 11.53
C ARG A 18 -6.01 -9.28 10.20
N ARG A 19 -5.31 -8.64 9.26
CA ARG A 19 -5.79 -8.40 7.89
C ARG A 19 -4.65 -8.66 6.91
N PRO A 20 -4.95 -9.14 5.69
CA PRO A 20 -3.92 -9.28 4.66
C PRO A 20 -3.23 -7.94 4.37
N LEU A 21 -1.91 -7.97 4.22
CA LEU A 21 -1.12 -6.81 3.85
C LEU A 21 -1.26 -6.53 2.34
N LEU A 22 -1.69 -5.33 1.97
CA LEU A 22 -1.69 -4.83 0.60
C LEU A 22 -0.48 -3.92 0.41
N LEU A 23 0.52 -4.41 -0.34
CA LEU A 23 1.73 -3.68 -0.68
C LEU A 23 1.52 -2.87 -1.96
N TYR A 24 1.50 -1.54 -1.86
CA TYR A 24 1.38 -0.64 -3.02
C TYR A 24 2.74 -0.04 -3.38
N LEU A 25 3.29 -0.45 -4.52
CA LEU A 25 4.53 0.11 -5.07
C LEU A 25 4.21 1.24 -6.04
N HIS A 26 4.50 2.47 -5.62
CA HIS A 26 4.29 3.66 -6.42
C HIS A 26 5.52 3.96 -7.28
N ARG A 27 5.30 4.28 -8.56
CA ARG A 27 6.36 4.77 -9.47
C ARG A 27 5.83 5.89 -10.35
N ASN A 28 6.31 7.11 -10.13
CA ASN A 28 5.77 8.32 -10.74
C ASN A 28 6.03 8.45 -12.26
N ASN A 29 6.92 7.61 -12.84
CA ASN A 29 7.29 7.69 -14.26
C ASN A 29 6.45 6.82 -15.20
N THR A 30 5.38 6.18 -14.72
CA THR A 30 4.52 5.35 -15.56
C THR A 30 3.12 5.96 -15.72
N PRO A 31 2.60 6.09 -16.96
CA PRO A 31 1.21 6.52 -17.19
C PRO A 31 0.19 5.62 -16.47
N SER A 32 0.50 4.33 -16.33
CA SER A 32 -0.33 3.35 -15.63
C SER A 32 -0.51 3.69 -14.15
N THR A 33 0.54 4.16 -13.46
CA THR A 33 0.42 4.58 -12.06
C THR A 33 -0.48 5.79 -11.90
N HIS A 34 -0.40 6.78 -12.80
CA HIS A 34 -1.29 7.94 -12.75
C HIS A 34 -2.77 7.55 -12.95
N LEU A 35 -3.05 6.70 -13.93
CA LEU A 35 -4.41 6.19 -14.18
C LEU A 35 -4.91 5.31 -13.02
N PHE A 36 -4.04 4.49 -12.43
CA PHE A 36 -4.39 3.68 -11.27
C PHE A 36 -4.75 4.54 -10.05
N CYS A 37 -3.94 5.55 -9.73
CA CYS A 37 -4.27 6.49 -8.65
C CYS A 37 -5.63 7.15 -8.90
N LYS A 38 -5.86 7.66 -10.11
CA LYS A 38 -7.08 8.42 -10.44
C LYS A 38 -8.35 7.54 -10.48
N ASN A 39 -8.27 6.34 -11.05
CA ASN A 39 -9.45 5.53 -11.32
C ASN A 39 -9.71 4.47 -10.25
N VAL A 40 -8.68 4.04 -9.51
CA VAL A 40 -8.77 2.97 -8.51
C VAL A 40 -8.65 3.55 -7.11
N LEU A 41 -7.55 4.24 -6.79
CA LEU A 41 -7.31 4.74 -5.43
C LEU A 41 -8.19 5.94 -5.05
N CYS A 42 -8.62 6.75 -6.03
CA CYS A 42 -9.57 7.84 -5.79
C CYS A 42 -11.04 7.39 -5.88
N ASN A 43 -11.33 6.12 -6.19
CA ASN A 43 -12.69 5.61 -6.14
C ASN A 43 -13.05 5.27 -4.68
N SER A 44 -14.08 5.95 -4.14
CA SER A 44 -14.49 5.83 -2.75
C SER A 44 -14.94 4.42 -2.36
N GLU A 45 -15.60 3.68 -3.26
CA GLU A 45 -16.03 2.31 -2.97
C GLU A 45 -14.82 1.36 -2.87
N ILE A 46 -13.86 1.52 -3.78
CA ILE A 46 -12.66 0.69 -3.81
C ILE A 46 -11.79 0.98 -2.59
N ILE A 47 -11.54 2.25 -2.26
CA ILE A 47 -10.70 2.59 -1.12
C ILE A 47 -11.34 2.15 0.21
N ASN A 48 -12.66 2.33 0.36
CA ASN A 48 -13.39 1.85 1.54
C ASN A 48 -13.28 0.33 1.69
N TYR A 49 -13.39 -0.42 0.59
CA TYR A 49 -13.20 -1.87 0.61
C TYR A 49 -11.76 -2.25 1.01
N ILE A 50 -10.76 -1.57 0.45
CA ILE A 50 -9.35 -1.82 0.77
C ILE A 50 -9.08 -1.53 2.25
N GLU A 51 -9.46 -0.37 2.76
CA GLU A 51 -9.21 0.04 4.14
C GLU A 51 -9.94 -0.86 5.16
N SER A 52 -11.13 -1.37 4.80
CA SER A 52 -11.89 -2.26 5.68
C SER A 52 -11.30 -3.67 5.76
N ASN A 53 -10.67 -4.15 4.68
CA ASN A 53 -10.27 -5.56 4.57
C ASN A 53 -8.76 -5.79 4.60
N TYR A 54 -7.95 -4.77 4.31
CA TYR A 54 -6.50 -4.88 4.17
C TYR A 54 -5.79 -3.88 5.05
N LEU A 55 -4.58 -4.25 5.47
CA LEU A 55 -3.60 -3.30 5.97
C LEU A 55 -2.80 -2.78 4.78
N VAL A 56 -2.91 -1.50 4.46
CA VAL A 56 -2.22 -0.92 3.30
C VAL A 56 -0.84 -0.44 3.72
N TRP A 57 0.19 -0.83 2.97
CA TRP A 57 1.53 -0.27 3.08
C TRP A 57 2.06 0.16 1.71
N ALA A 58 2.44 1.41 1.59
CA ALA A 58 2.88 1.99 0.31
C ALA A 58 4.37 2.32 0.33
N TRP A 59 5.04 2.09 -0.79
CA TRP A 59 6.45 2.45 -1.00
C TRP A 59 6.64 3.18 -2.31
N ASP A 60 7.40 4.28 -2.28
CA ASP A 60 7.77 5.02 -3.46
C ASP A 60 9.06 4.46 -4.08
N CYS A 61 8.91 3.75 -5.20
CA CYS A 61 9.98 3.17 -6.01
C CYS A 61 10.46 4.11 -7.14
N THR A 62 10.13 5.41 -7.09
CA THR A 62 10.46 6.34 -8.18
C THR A 62 11.97 6.59 -8.31
N ARG A 63 12.72 6.61 -7.22
CA ARG A 63 14.17 6.82 -7.22
C ARG A 63 14.91 5.55 -6.85
N ASP A 64 16.05 5.30 -7.49
CA ASP A 64 16.82 4.08 -7.23
C ASP A 64 17.36 4.00 -5.79
N ALA A 65 17.62 5.15 -5.17
CA ALA A 65 17.99 5.25 -3.76
C ALA A 65 16.92 4.66 -2.80
N ASN A 66 15.67 4.56 -3.26
CA ASN A 66 14.59 3.99 -2.46
C ASN A 66 14.54 2.45 -2.53
N TYR A 67 15.34 1.79 -3.37
CA TYR A 67 15.47 0.33 -3.34
C TYR A 67 16.50 -0.17 -2.34
N GLN A 68 17.38 0.72 -1.83
CA GLN A 68 18.47 0.35 -0.92
C GLN A 68 18.08 0.37 0.56
N ARG A 69 16.84 0.01 0.88
CA ARG A 69 16.42 -0.16 2.27
C ARG A 69 16.69 -1.58 2.76
#